data_AF-A0A2G4T094-F1
#
_entry.id   AF-A0A2G4T094-F1
#
_cell.length_a   1.000
_cell.length_b   1.000
_cell.length_c   1.000
_cell.angle_alpha   90.00
_cell.angle_beta   90.00
_cell.angle_gamma   90.00
#
_symmetry.space_group_name_H-M   'P 1'
#
loop_
_entity.id
_entity.type
_entity.pdbx_description
1 polymer ?
#
loop_
_entity_poly.entity_id
_entity_poly.type
_entity_poly.pdbx_seq_one_letter_code
_entity_poly.pdbx_strand_id
1 'polypeptide(L)'
;MEAFVTLVATDSYASGALVIAHRLRDLGSRKELLCLVTPNISTHVQNMLSKYYKTIPVETIRSKDYQNLLLLGRPDLDISLTKIHLWRLTQYKKIVFLDADTLPLQNIDELFDRPSFSAAPDAGWPDCFNSGVFVAEPSETIYQDLVRLAAETGTFDGGDQGLLNTYFSSWPDSSSHRLPFIFNATPTAQYG
;
A
#
# COMPACT_ATOMS: atom_id res chain seq x y z
N MET A 1 -18.26 5.78 0.56
CA MET A 1 -17.18 6.77 0.72
C MET A 1 -15.92 6.17 0.12
N GLU A 2 -15.02 7.01 -0.39
CA GLU A 2 -13.81 6.62 -1.10
C GLU A 2 -12.63 7.43 -0.55
N ALA A 3 -11.47 6.80 -0.44
CA ALA A 3 -10.29 7.44 0.14
C ALA A 3 -8.99 6.98 -0.52
N PHE A 4 -8.03 7.89 -0.58
CA PHE A 4 -6.62 7.51 -0.70
C PHE A 4 -6.10 7.11 0.67
N VAL A 5 -5.27 6.08 0.71
CA VAL A 5 -4.69 5.56 1.95
C VAL A 5 -3.20 5.38 1.78
N THR A 6 -2.43 5.83 2.77
CA THR A 6 -1.00 5.53 2.91
C THR A 6 -0.73 4.90 4.27
N LEU A 7 0.44 4.26 4.44
CA LEU A 7 0.92 3.73 5.72
C LEU A 7 2.20 4.46 6.13
N VAL A 8 2.26 4.92 7.38
CA VAL A 8 3.49 5.44 8.00
C VAL A 8 3.81 4.56 9.21
N ALA A 9 4.74 3.64 9.02
CA ALA A 9 5.10 2.65 10.05
C ALA A 9 6.31 3.05 10.91
N THR A 10 7.09 4.04 10.46
CA THR A 10 8.19 4.69 11.20
C THR A 10 8.28 6.15 10.78
N ASP A 11 8.95 6.98 11.57
CA ASP A 11 9.09 8.42 11.30
C ASP A 11 9.73 8.73 9.94
N SER A 12 10.58 7.84 9.40
CA SER A 12 11.25 8.04 8.11
C SER A 12 10.28 8.08 6.92
N TYR A 13 9.11 7.44 7.02
CA TYR A 13 8.10 7.44 5.97
C TYR A 13 7.18 8.68 6.01
N ALA A 14 7.26 9.49 7.07
CA ALA A 14 6.35 10.61 7.26
C ALA A 14 6.50 11.70 6.18
N SER A 15 7.73 11.96 5.73
CA SER A 15 8.00 12.96 4.69
C SER A 15 7.29 12.60 3.39
N GLY A 16 7.39 11.34 2.96
CA GLY A 16 6.74 10.83 1.78
C GLY A 16 5.22 10.91 1.85
N ALA A 17 4.62 10.49 2.97
CA ALA A 17 3.19 10.66 3.20
C ALA A 17 2.75 12.13 3.15
N LEU A 18 3.50 13.07 3.74
CA LEU A 18 3.17 14.50 3.66
C LEU A 18 3.24 15.04 2.23
N VAL A 19 4.22 14.57 1.43
CA VAL A 19 4.33 14.90 0.01
C VAL A 19 3.11 14.38 -0.76
N ILE A 20 2.68 13.14 -0.54
CA ILE A 20 1.49 12.57 -1.19
C ILE A 20 0.25 13.42 -0.91
N ALA A 21 0.01 13.79 0.36
CA ALA A 21 -1.14 14.61 0.73
C ALA A 21 -1.11 15.97 0.00
N HIS A 22 0.04 16.63 0.01
CA HIS A 22 0.21 17.90 -0.67
C HIS A 22 -0.04 17.77 -2.18
N ARG A 23 0.57 16.77 -2.83
CA ARG A 23 0.42 16.52 -4.28
C ARG A 23 -1.01 16.21 -4.67
N LEU A 24 -1.70 15.33 -3.96
CA LEU A 24 -3.11 15.00 -4.26
C LEU A 24 -4.01 16.24 -4.19
N ARG A 25 -3.77 17.13 -3.22
CA ARG A 25 -4.53 18.39 -3.11
C ARG A 25 -4.18 19.39 -4.19
N ASP A 26 -2.90 19.56 -4.51
CA ASP A 26 -2.43 20.44 -5.60
C ASP A 26 -2.97 19.97 -6.97
N LEU A 27 -3.08 18.67 -7.17
CA LEU A 27 -3.65 18.04 -8.36
C LEU A 27 -5.19 18.02 -8.36
N GLY A 28 -5.82 18.68 -7.39
CA GLY A 28 -7.27 18.93 -7.35
C GLY A 28 -8.12 17.81 -6.78
N SER A 29 -7.53 16.74 -6.22
CA SER A 29 -8.31 15.66 -5.62
C SER A 29 -9.03 16.13 -4.35
N ARG A 30 -10.31 15.76 -4.25
CA ARG A 30 -11.17 16.04 -3.09
C ARG A 30 -11.49 14.80 -2.27
N LYS A 31 -10.92 13.65 -2.61
CA LYS A 31 -11.12 12.39 -1.87
C LYS A 31 -10.60 12.53 -0.44
N GLU A 32 -11.13 11.70 0.46
CA GLU A 32 -10.59 11.63 1.83
C GLU A 32 -9.15 11.09 1.78
N LEU A 33 -8.31 11.57 2.70
CA LEU A 33 -6.94 11.11 2.86
C LEU A 33 -6.83 10.41 4.21
N LEU A 34 -6.48 9.13 4.18
CA LEU A 34 -6.25 8.31 5.37
C LEU A 34 -4.76 7.98 5.50
N CYS A 35 -4.28 7.94 6.74
CA CYS A 35 -2.95 7.45 7.04
C CYS A 35 -3.05 6.38 8.13
N LEU A 36 -2.73 5.13 7.79
CA LEU A 36 -2.47 4.13 8.82
C LEU A 36 -1.18 4.50 9.55
N VAL A 37 -1.20 4.46 10.87
CA VAL A 37 -0.04 4.82 11.70
C VAL A 37 0.20 3.75 12.76
N THR A 38 1.45 3.35 12.94
CA THR A 38 1.84 2.36 13.95
C THR A 38 2.19 3.04 15.29
N PRO A 39 2.30 2.29 16.40
CA PRO A 39 2.77 2.83 17.68
C PRO A 39 4.24 3.29 17.64
N ASN A 40 4.98 2.95 16.59
CA ASN A 40 6.40 3.25 16.46
C ASN A 40 6.67 4.70 16.02
N ILE A 41 5.64 5.45 15.59
CA ILE A 41 5.81 6.83 15.15
C ILE A 41 5.75 7.82 16.31
N SER A 42 6.62 8.82 16.30
CA SER A 42 6.70 9.82 17.35
C SER A 42 5.43 10.69 17.42
N THR A 43 5.13 11.22 18.60
CA THR A 43 4.03 12.19 18.78
C THR A 43 4.16 13.39 17.85
N HIS A 44 5.40 13.81 17.56
CA HIS A 44 5.65 14.90 16.61
C HIS A 44 5.15 14.55 15.20
N VAL A 45 5.51 13.37 14.69
CA VAL A 45 5.05 12.87 13.38
C VAL A 45 3.53 12.67 13.37
N GLN A 46 2.96 12.09 14.42
CA GLN A 46 1.50 11.93 14.55
C GLN A 46 0.76 13.28 14.41
N ASN A 47 1.25 14.31 15.11
CA ASN A 47 0.69 15.66 15.07
C ASN A 47 0.87 16.37 13.72
N MET A 48 1.93 16.02 12.98
CA MET A 48 2.14 16.55 11.62
C MET A 48 1.19 15.90 10.62
N LEU A 49 1.04 14.57 10.68
CA LEU A 49 0.16 13.81 9.78
C LEU A 49 -1.31 14.18 9.98
N SER A 50 -1.76 14.36 11.24
CA SER A 50 -3.18 14.66 11.56
C SER A 50 -3.70 15.98 10.99
N LYS A 51 -2.81 16.88 10.56
CA LYS A 51 -3.18 18.14 9.88
C LYS A 51 -3.67 17.91 8.43
N TYR A 52 -3.27 16.80 7.81
CA TYR A 52 -3.52 16.52 6.40
C TYR A 52 -4.30 15.23 6.17
N TYR A 53 -4.15 14.28 7.08
CA TYR A 53 -4.76 12.96 7.04
C TYR A 53 -5.70 12.75 8.23
N LYS A 54 -6.74 11.97 8.01
CA LYS A 54 -7.40 11.24 9.10
C LYS A 54 -6.52 10.05 9.46
N THR A 55 -5.85 10.14 10.61
CA THR A 55 -4.94 9.10 11.08
C THR A 55 -5.71 7.93 11.70
N ILE A 56 -5.27 6.71 11.41
CA ILE A 56 -5.88 5.47 11.89
C ILE A 56 -4.79 4.66 12.58
N PRO A 57 -4.78 4.61 13.92
CA PRO A 57 -3.84 3.78 14.65
C PRO A 57 -4.07 2.30 14.35
N VAL A 58 -3.00 1.58 14.03
CA VAL A 58 -3.02 0.14 13.76
C VAL A 58 -1.85 -0.54 14.47
N GLU A 59 -2.00 -1.82 14.77
CA GLU A 59 -0.91 -2.61 15.33
C GLU A 59 0.10 -2.97 14.23
N THR A 60 1.37 -3.08 14.61
CA THR A 60 2.41 -3.50 13.66
C THR A 60 2.32 -5.01 13.44
N ILE A 61 2.14 -5.42 12.19
CA ILE A 61 2.21 -6.84 11.81
C ILE A 61 3.60 -7.11 11.26
N ARG A 62 4.33 -8.04 11.87
CA ARG A 62 5.70 -8.39 11.48
C ARG A 62 5.78 -9.70 10.72
N SER A 63 6.61 -9.75 9.69
CA SER A 63 7.00 -10.99 9.01
C SER A 63 7.78 -11.91 9.94
N LYS A 64 7.56 -13.23 9.82
CA LYS A 64 8.30 -14.27 10.57
C LYS A 64 9.73 -14.46 10.05
N ASP A 65 10.04 -13.95 8.86
CA ASP A 65 11.31 -14.14 8.14
C ASP A 65 12.35 -13.03 8.35
N TYR A 66 12.33 -12.36 9.50
CA TYR A 66 13.21 -11.22 9.79
C TYR A 66 14.71 -11.52 9.57
N GLN A 67 15.17 -12.73 9.89
CA GLN A 67 16.58 -13.11 9.66
C GLN A 67 16.91 -13.21 8.16
N ASN A 68 16.01 -13.74 7.34
CA ASN A 68 16.19 -13.80 5.89
C ASN A 68 16.14 -12.39 5.28
N LEU A 69 15.24 -11.53 5.76
CA LEU A 69 15.16 -10.12 5.35
C LEU A 69 16.45 -9.35 5.66
N LEU A 70 17.06 -9.58 6.82
CA LEU A 70 18.36 -9.00 7.16
C LEU A 70 19.46 -9.44 6.18
N LEU A 71 19.49 -10.73 5.82
CA LEU A 71 20.46 -11.26 4.85
C LEU A 71 20.27 -10.68 3.45
N LEU A 72 19.03 -10.39 3.06
CA LEU A 72 18.67 -9.75 1.79
C LEU A 72 18.89 -8.22 1.82
N GLY A 73 19.28 -7.63 2.95
CA GLY A 73 19.43 -6.18 3.11
C GLY A 73 18.08 -5.44 3.05
N ARG A 74 16.98 -6.12 3.39
CA ARG A 74 15.60 -5.63 3.34
C ARG A 74 14.88 -5.71 4.70
N PRO A 75 15.51 -5.29 5.82
CA PRO A 75 14.88 -5.41 7.15
C PRO A 75 13.57 -4.61 7.27
N ASP A 76 13.40 -3.58 6.43
CA ASP A 76 12.23 -2.72 6.33
C ASP A 76 10.96 -3.43 5.85
N LEU A 77 11.10 -4.57 5.16
CA LEU A 77 9.95 -5.37 4.74
C LEU A 77 9.28 -6.09 5.92
N ASP A 78 9.90 -6.13 7.10
CA ASP A 78 9.35 -6.82 8.26
C ASP A 78 7.98 -6.25 8.66
N ILE A 79 7.82 -4.93 8.64
CA ILE A 79 6.59 -4.20 9.00
C ILE A 79 5.61 -4.02 7.84
N SER A 80 6.00 -4.40 6.62
CA SER A 80 5.18 -4.19 5.40
C SER A 80 3.82 -4.89 5.48
N LEU A 81 3.73 -6.02 6.18
CA LEU A 81 2.48 -6.76 6.43
C LEU A 81 1.44 -5.95 7.22
N THR A 82 1.84 -4.85 7.86
CA THR A 82 0.90 -3.90 8.49
C THR A 82 -0.13 -3.36 7.50
N LYS A 83 0.17 -3.35 6.18
CA LYS A 83 -0.78 -3.03 5.11
C LYS A 83 -2.04 -3.91 5.12
N ILE A 84 -2.01 -5.12 5.71
CA ILE A 84 -3.20 -5.97 5.81
C ILE A 84 -4.37 -5.23 6.51
N HIS A 85 -4.09 -4.29 7.41
CA HIS A 85 -5.13 -3.49 8.06
C HIS A 85 -5.96 -2.62 7.12
N LEU A 86 -5.53 -2.39 5.87
CA LEU A 86 -6.32 -1.68 4.85
C LEU A 86 -7.70 -2.31 4.62
N TRP A 87 -7.79 -3.64 4.71
CA TRP A 87 -9.05 -4.36 4.51
C TRP A 87 -10.04 -4.22 5.68
N ARG A 88 -9.62 -3.68 6.83
CA ARG A 88 -10.52 -3.37 7.96
C ARG A 88 -11.23 -2.02 7.81
N LEU A 89 -10.89 -1.23 6.79
CA LEU A 89 -11.48 0.09 6.52
C LEU A 89 -12.88 -0.01 5.91
N THR A 90 -13.74 -0.86 6.46
CA THR A 90 -15.06 -1.26 5.91
C THR A 90 -16.10 -0.13 5.87
N GLN A 91 -15.81 1.01 6.49
CA GLN A 91 -16.58 2.25 6.30
C GLN A 91 -16.38 2.88 4.90
N TYR A 92 -15.36 2.43 4.16
CA TYR A 92 -15.07 2.84 2.78
C TYR A 92 -15.52 1.76 1.81
N LYS A 93 -16.12 2.19 0.70
CA LYS A 93 -16.53 1.27 -0.37
C LYS A 93 -15.35 0.88 -1.25
N LYS A 94 -14.40 1.79 -1.42
CA LYS A 94 -13.21 1.60 -2.25
C LYS A 94 -12.09 2.48 -1.73
N ILE A 95 -10.87 1.95 -1.76
CA ILE A 95 -9.66 2.66 -1.42
C ILE A 95 -8.65 2.57 -2.55
N VAL A 96 -7.85 3.61 -2.69
CA VAL A 96 -6.62 3.57 -3.49
C VAL A 96 -5.46 3.67 -2.51
N PHE A 97 -4.67 2.61 -2.43
CA PHE A 97 -3.48 2.60 -1.61
C PHE A 97 -2.31 3.18 -2.39
N LEU A 98 -1.50 3.98 -1.71
CA LEU A 98 -0.24 4.55 -2.20
C LEU A 98 0.81 4.30 -1.11
N ASP A 99 1.90 3.63 -1.46
CA ASP A 99 3.06 3.57 -0.57
C ASP A 99 3.64 4.97 -0.34
N ALA A 100 4.21 5.18 0.85
CA ALA A 100 4.69 6.49 1.26
C ALA A 100 5.86 7.00 0.38
N ASP A 101 6.53 6.14 -0.38
CA ASP A 101 7.59 6.49 -1.33
C ASP A 101 7.10 6.73 -2.77
N THR A 102 5.77 6.79 -2.98
CA THR A 102 5.17 7.16 -4.28
C THR A 102 5.02 8.67 -4.44
N LEU A 103 4.89 9.13 -5.70
CA LEU A 103 4.72 10.56 -6.03
C LEU A 103 3.67 10.76 -7.13
N PRO A 104 2.43 11.19 -6.80
CA PRO A 104 1.45 11.57 -7.81
C PRO A 104 1.92 12.78 -8.63
N LEU A 105 2.00 12.60 -9.95
CA LEU A 105 2.38 13.64 -10.92
C LEU A 105 1.17 14.27 -11.63
N GLN A 106 0.05 13.57 -11.65
CA GLN A 106 -1.22 13.99 -12.25
C GLN A 106 -2.39 13.59 -11.33
N ASN A 107 -3.58 14.15 -11.56
CA ASN A 107 -4.77 13.71 -10.85
C ASN A 107 -5.04 12.23 -11.18
N ILE A 108 -5.18 11.40 -10.14
CA ILE A 108 -5.38 9.95 -10.25
C ILE A 108 -6.73 9.50 -9.68
N ASP A 109 -7.71 10.41 -9.58
CA ASP A 109 -9.05 10.07 -9.06
C ASP A 109 -9.77 9.03 -9.94
N GLU A 110 -9.37 8.87 -11.21
CA GLU A 110 -9.89 7.82 -12.10
C GLU A 110 -9.55 6.39 -11.63
N LEU A 111 -8.60 6.22 -10.71
CA LEU A 111 -8.33 4.92 -10.10
C LEU A 111 -9.53 4.39 -9.31
N PHE A 112 -10.41 5.27 -8.81
CA PHE A 112 -11.64 4.83 -8.12
C PHE A 112 -12.67 4.19 -9.06
N ASP A 113 -12.54 4.35 -10.38
CA ASP A 113 -13.42 3.68 -11.34
C ASP A 113 -12.98 2.24 -11.63
N ARG A 114 -11.81 1.82 -11.13
CA ARG A 114 -11.25 0.48 -11.34
C ARG A 114 -11.85 -0.57 -10.39
N PRO A 115 -11.99 -1.84 -10.81
CA PRO A 115 -12.46 -2.92 -9.94
C PRO A 115 -11.41 -3.34 -8.91
N SER A 116 -11.83 -3.87 -7.76
CA SER A 116 -10.90 -4.54 -6.83
C SER A 116 -10.65 -5.98 -7.30
N PHE A 117 -9.44 -6.52 -7.28
CA PHE A 117 -8.15 -5.89 -6.97
C PHE A 117 -7.49 -5.38 -8.26
N SER A 118 -7.11 -4.10 -8.32
CA SER A 118 -6.38 -3.54 -9.48
C SER A 118 -5.02 -2.99 -9.06
N ALA A 119 -3.98 -3.34 -9.80
CA ALA A 119 -2.61 -2.87 -9.56
C ALA A 119 -1.84 -2.79 -10.89
N ALA A 120 -0.68 -2.16 -10.89
CA ALA A 120 0.22 -2.14 -12.05
C ALA A 120 1.15 -3.36 -12.04
N PRO A 121 1.61 -3.84 -13.20
CA PRO A 121 2.60 -4.92 -13.27
C PRO A 121 3.93 -4.50 -12.63
N ASP A 122 4.57 -5.45 -11.95
CA ASP A 122 5.94 -5.29 -11.48
C ASP A 122 6.92 -5.22 -12.65
N ALA A 123 7.96 -4.39 -12.53
CA ALA A 123 8.92 -4.18 -13.60
C ALA A 123 9.89 -5.37 -13.77
N GLY A 124 10.17 -6.11 -12.71
CA GLY A 124 11.06 -7.27 -12.73
C GLY A 124 10.34 -8.55 -13.16
N TRP A 125 9.13 -8.77 -12.62
CA TRP A 125 8.32 -9.94 -12.93
C TRP A 125 6.87 -9.54 -13.31
N PRO A 126 6.56 -9.33 -14.59
CA PRO A 126 5.31 -8.67 -15.02
C PRO A 126 4.03 -9.50 -14.84
N ASP A 127 4.15 -10.79 -14.52
CA ASP A 127 3.03 -11.65 -14.11
C ASP A 127 2.64 -11.42 -12.64
N CYS A 128 3.50 -10.76 -11.86
CA CYS A 128 3.18 -10.23 -10.55
C CYS A 128 2.80 -8.75 -10.67
N PHE A 129 1.93 -8.29 -9.78
CA PHE A 129 1.71 -6.87 -9.62
C PHE A 129 2.67 -6.27 -8.60
N ASN A 130 2.94 -4.98 -8.77
CA ASN A 130 3.60 -4.17 -7.76
C ASN A 130 2.58 -3.65 -6.73
N SER A 131 2.83 -3.86 -5.44
CA SER A 131 1.89 -3.49 -4.36
C SER A 131 2.03 -2.04 -3.85
N GLY A 132 2.89 -1.23 -4.48
CA GLY A 132 3.07 0.18 -4.12
C GLY A 132 1.88 1.07 -4.48
N VAL A 133 1.09 0.70 -5.50
CA VAL A 133 -0.16 1.38 -5.87
C VAL A 133 -1.20 0.35 -6.27
N PHE A 134 -2.32 0.33 -5.56
CA PHE A 134 -3.43 -0.55 -5.91
C PHE A 134 -4.80 -0.01 -5.49
N VAL A 135 -5.84 -0.56 -6.11
CA VAL A 135 -7.26 -0.31 -5.82
C VAL A 135 -7.83 -1.54 -5.13
N ALA A 136 -8.48 -1.33 -4.00
CA ALA A 136 -9.08 -2.40 -3.20
C ALA A 136 -10.46 -2.01 -2.66
N GLU A 137 -11.30 -3.02 -2.45
CA GLU A 137 -12.55 -2.92 -1.69
C GLU A 137 -12.31 -3.55 -0.30
N PRO A 138 -12.34 -2.74 0.78
CA PRO A 138 -12.14 -3.25 2.13
C PRO A 138 -13.18 -4.32 2.51
N SER A 139 -12.73 -5.40 3.14
CA SER A 139 -13.56 -6.52 3.55
C SER A 139 -12.94 -7.20 4.76
N GLU A 140 -13.71 -7.33 5.83
CA GLU A 140 -13.26 -8.05 7.03
C GLU A 140 -12.92 -9.52 6.71
N THR A 141 -13.62 -10.15 5.76
CA THR A 141 -13.30 -11.50 5.29
C THR A 141 -11.90 -11.55 4.67
N ILE A 142 -11.60 -10.63 3.74
CA ILE A 142 -10.27 -10.58 3.10
C ILE A 142 -9.18 -10.29 4.13
N TYR A 143 -9.44 -9.41 5.10
CA TYR A 143 -8.50 -9.17 6.21
C TYR A 143 -8.16 -10.47 6.96
N GLN A 144 -9.17 -11.23 7.39
CA GLN A 144 -8.96 -12.48 8.12
C GLN A 144 -8.22 -13.52 7.28
N ASP A 145 -8.53 -13.61 5.99
CA ASP A 145 -7.88 -14.55 5.09
C ASP A 145 -6.41 -14.18 4.83
N LEU A 146 -6.09 -12.89 4.67
CA LEU A 146 -4.72 -12.41 4.55
C LEU A 146 -3.89 -12.66 5.82
N VAL A 147 -4.47 -12.41 7.00
CA VAL A 147 -3.82 -12.72 8.28
C VAL A 147 -3.53 -14.22 8.40
N ARG A 148 -4.49 -15.07 8.01
CA ARG A 148 -4.31 -16.53 8.02
C ARG A 148 -3.21 -16.95 7.03
N LEU A 149 -3.27 -16.46 5.80
CA LEU A 149 -2.29 -16.78 4.76
C LEU A 149 -0.87 -16.39 5.18
N ALA A 150 -0.71 -15.19 5.77
CA ALA A 150 0.56 -14.73 6.30
C ALA A 150 1.07 -15.62 7.45
N ALA A 151 0.18 -16.12 8.29
CA ALA A 151 0.54 -17.00 9.39
C ALA A 151 0.95 -18.41 8.94
N GLU A 152 0.29 -18.96 7.91
CA GLU A 152 0.46 -20.32 7.42
C GLU A 152 1.58 -20.46 6.38
N THR A 153 1.62 -19.56 5.40
CA THR A 153 2.52 -19.67 4.23
C THR A 153 3.62 -18.62 4.21
N GLY A 154 3.48 -17.56 4.99
CA GLY A 154 4.41 -16.42 4.95
C GLY A 154 4.25 -15.62 3.67
N THR A 155 5.37 -15.18 3.12
CA THR A 155 5.42 -14.38 1.89
C THR A 155 6.70 -14.75 1.12
N PHE A 156 6.59 -14.90 -0.20
CA PHE A 156 7.71 -15.38 -1.01
C PHE A 156 8.84 -14.34 -1.17
N ASP A 157 8.55 -13.06 -1.00
CA ASP A 157 9.53 -11.96 -1.08
C ASP A 157 9.89 -11.37 0.29
N GLY A 158 9.32 -11.92 1.37
CA GLY A 158 9.51 -11.43 2.73
C GLY A 158 8.65 -10.22 3.09
N GLY A 159 7.93 -9.62 2.13
CA GLY A 159 7.10 -8.43 2.33
C GLY A 159 5.63 -8.59 1.92
N ASP A 160 4.94 -7.46 1.77
CA ASP A 160 3.51 -7.44 1.45
C ASP A 160 3.21 -7.82 -0.01
N GLN A 161 4.08 -7.46 -0.96
CA GLN A 161 3.86 -7.74 -2.38
C GLN A 161 3.71 -9.25 -2.62
N GLY A 162 4.56 -10.07 -2.00
CA GLY A 162 4.48 -11.53 -2.14
C GLY A 162 3.22 -12.13 -1.53
N LEU A 163 2.82 -11.65 -0.35
CA LEU A 163 1.56 -12.08 0.29
C LEU A 163 0.35 -11.73 -0.57
N LEU A 164 0.29 -10.48 -1.05
CA LEU A 164 -0.83 -9.99 -1.84
C LEU A 164 -0.91 -10.70 -3.19
N ASN A 165 0.22 -10.93 -3.88
CA ASN A 165 0.23 -11.69 -5.13
C ASN A 165 -0.21 -13.15 -4.91
N THR A 166 0.12 -13.74 -3.77
CA THR A 166 -0.34 -15.10 -3.43
C THR A 166 -1.85 -15.14 -3.22
N TYR A 167 -2.41 -14.16 -2.49
CA TYR A 167 -3.84 -14.08 -2.21
C TYR A 167 -4.67 -13.72 -3.46
N PHE A 168 -4.25 -12.69 -4.19
CA PHE A 168 -4.88 -12.23 -5.44
C PHE A 168 -4.22 -12.88 -6.66
N SER A 169 -3.99 -14.18 -6.60
CA SER A 169 -3.26 -14.94 -7.63
C SER A 169 -3.95 -15.02 -8.99
N SER A 170 -5.23 -14.67 -9.07
CA SER A 170 -5.94 -14.52 -10.35
C SER A 170 -5.66 -13.18 -11.04
N TRP A 171 -4.87 -12.27 -10.43
CA TRP A 171 -4.56 -11.00 -11.05
C TRP A 171 -3.66 -11.17 -12.30
N PRO A 172 -3.91 -10.44 -13.40
CA PRO A 172 -5.13 -9.68 -13.66
C PRO A 172 -6.25 -10.59 -14.17
N ASP A 173 -7.38 -10.63 -13.46
CA ASP A 173 -8.55 -11.45 -13.84
C ASP A 173 -9.15 -11.00 -15.19
N SER A 174 -9.04 -9.70 -15.47
CA SER A 174 -9.28 -9.12 -16.80
C SER A 174 -8.47 -7.84 -16.99
N SER A 175 -8.45 -7.31 -18.22
CA SER A 175 -7.68 -6.09 -18.55
C SER A 175 -8.07 -4.86 -17.73
N SER A 176 -9.28 -4.80 -17.16
CA SER A 176 -9.69 -3.71 -16.28
C SER A 176 -8.96 -3.69 -14.93
N HIS A 177 -8.43 -4.84 -14.50
CA HIS A 177 -7.66 -4.99 -13.25
C HIS A 177 -6.17 -4.64 -13.40
N ARG A 178 -5.69 -4.55 -14.64
CA ARG A 178 -4.29 -4.20 -14.94
C ARG A 178 -4.17 -2.69 -15.13
N LEU A 179 -3.70 -2.00 -14.10
CA LEU A 179 -3.41 -0.57 -14.20
C LEU A 179 -2.28 -0.35 -15.22
N PRO A 180 -2.37 0.69 -16.07
CA PRO A 180 -1.25 1.14 -16.86
C PRO A 180 0.00 1.39 -15.99
N PHE A 181 1.18 1.01 -16.49
CA PHE A 181 2.44 1.14 -15.75
C PHE A 181 2.72 2.59 -15.28
N ILE A 182 2.18 3.60 -15.98
CA ILE A 182 2.29 5.01 -15.60
C ILE A 182 1.68 5.34 -14.23
N PHE A 183 0.77 4.50 -13.69
CA PHE A 183 0.21 4.69 -12.35
C PHE A 183 1.14 4.19 -11.23
N ASN A 184 2.17 3.40 -11.57
CA ASN A 184 3.17 2.92 -10.62
C ASN A 184 4.51 2.70 -11.33
N ALA A 185 5.05 3.78 -11.90
CA ALA A 185 6.28 3.71 -12.66
C ALA A 185 7.47 3.62 -11.70
N THR A 186 8.14 2.47 -11.67
CA THR A 186 9.36 2.28 -10.88
C THR A 186 10.58 2.74 -11.68
N PRO A 187 11.39 3.69 -11.16
CA PRO A 187 12.63 4.08 -11.81
C PRO A 187 13.65 2.95 -11.67
N THR A 188 13.66 2.01 -12.63
CA THR A 188 14.67 0.95 -12.68
C THR A 188 15.92 1.47 -13.40
N ALA A 189 17.07 1.43 -12.72
CA ALA A 189 18.37 1.77 -13.29
C ALA A 189 18.89 0.80 -14.38
N GLN A 190 18.02 -0.10 -14.89
CA GLN A 190 18.37 -1.14 -15.86
C GLN A 190 18.00 -0.80 -17.31
N TYR A 191 17.46 0.39 -17.58
CA TYR A 191 17.45 0.95 -18.94
C TYR A 191 18.69 1.85 -19.12
N GLY A 192 19.87 1.22 -19.10
CA GLY A 192 21.15 1.82 -19.44
C GLY A 192 21.74 1.14 -20.67
#